data_AF-A0A0K1QFG1-F1
#
_entry.id   AF-A0A0K1QFG1-F1
#
_cell.length_a   1.000
_cell.length_b   1.000
_cell.length_c   1.000
_cell.angle_alpha   90.00
_cell.angle_beta   90.00
_cell.angle_gamma   90.00
#
_symmetry.space_group_name_H-M   'P 1'
#
loop_
_entity.id
_entity.type
_entity.pdbx_description
1 polymer ?
#
loop_
_entity_poly.entity_id
_entity_poly.type
_entity_poly.pdbx_seq_one_letter_code
_entity_poly.pdbx_strand_id
1 'polypeptide(L)'
;MTAALEAIGTAAVVVDVRGVVKGANQLALARFDGDPHAATTELRRSLDSEGAYCVHPLAGCASSHFLLVLRQVVDEDRVGSRVDAAAKRLRLTPAQVRVLRFVVTGAPNRTIAAKLDISERTVEIHMTALLSKFDADNRAALVALVLAP
;
A
#
# COMPACT_ATOMS: atom_id res chain seq x y z
N MET A 1 -9.41 8.05 23.28
CA MET A 1 -9.72 7.28 22.04
C MET A 1 -8.83 7.72 20.87
N THR A 2 -8.59 9.02 20.66
CA THR A 2 -7.80 9.57 19.55
C THR A 2 -6.33 9.12 19.53
N ALA A 3 -5.62 9.13 20.67
CA ALA A 3 -4.19 8.78 20.71
C ALA A 3 -3.88 7.33 20.31
N ALA A 4 -4.79 6.39 20.57
CA ALA A 4 -4.62 4.99 20.17
C ALA A 4 -4.89 4.78 18.68
N LEU A 5 -5.76 5.58 18.08
CA LEU A 5 -6.07 5.55 16.66
C LEU A 5 -4.92 6.15 15.81
N GLU A 6 -4.23 7.17 16.33
CA GLU A 6 -3.04 7.77 15.69
C GLU A 6 -1.79 6.88 15.78
N ALA A 7 -1.72 5.95 16.74
CA ALA A 7 -0.64 4.97 16.80
C ALA A 7 -0.71 3.92 15.68
N ILE A 8 -1.82 3.87 14.95
CA ILE A 8 -2.01 2.99 13.80
C ILE A 8 -1.35 3.66 12.58
N GLY A 9 -0.24 3.10 12.11
CA GLY A 9 0.51 3.59 10.94
C GLY A 9 -0.18 3.40 9.58
N THR A 10 -1.48 3.09 9.57
CA THR A 10 -2.31 2.93 8.38
C THR A 10 -3.61 3.71 8.54
N ALA A 11 -4.24 4.11 7.44
CA ALA A 11 -5.49 4.86 7.49
C ALA A 11 -6.60 4.04 8.18
N ALA A 12 -7.14 4.58 9.27
CA ALA A 12 -8.08 3.91 10.13
C ALA A 12 -9.24 4.83 10.51
N VAL A 13 -10.46 4.26 10.49
CA VAL A 13 -11.70 4.95 10.83
C VAL A 13 -12.46 4.12 11.86
N VAL A 14 -12.98 4.75 12.90
CA VAL A 14 -13.86 4.11 13.88
C VAL A 14 -15.29 4.44 13.51
N VAL A 15 -16.12 3.41 13.37
CA VAL A 15 -17.56 3.55 13.10
C VAL A 15 -18.37 2.85 14.19
N ASP A 16 -19.58 3.33 14.40
CA ASP A 16 -20.61 2.67 15.21
C ASP A 16 -21.35 1.58 14.39
N VAL A 17 -22.13 0.70 15.02
CA VAL A 17 -23.01 -0.30 14.38
C VAL A 17 -23.96 0.30 13.35
N ARG A 18 -24.27 1.60 13.47
CA ARG A 18 -25.13 2.35 12.55
C ARG A 18 -24.37 2.89 11.32
N GLY A 19 -23.08 2.59 11.21
CA GLY A 19 -22.19 3.11 10.17
C GLY A 19 -21.75 4.56 10.40
N VAL A 20 -22.08 5.19 11.52
CA VAL A 20 -21.69 6.59 11.78
C VAL A 20 -20.22 6.66 12.18
N VAL A 21 -19.42 7.48 11.51
CA VAL A 21 -18.01 7.72 11.83
C VAL A 21 -17.89 8.44 13.18
N LYS A 22 -17.15 7.84 14.10
CA LYS A 22 -16.88 8.36 15.45
C LYS A 22 -15.47 8.92 15.60
N GLY A 23 -14.57 8.59 14.67
CA GLY A 23 -13.22 9.14 14.60
C GLY A 23 -12.44 8.58 13.43
N ALA A 24 -11.43 9.33 12.98
CA ALA A 24 -10.50 8.94 11.92
C ALA A 24 -9.10 9.42 12.29
N ASN A 25 -8.06 8.69 11.93
CA ASN A 25 -6.68 9.18 12.09
C ASN A 25 -6.28 10.14 10.95
N GLN A 26 -5.15 10.83 11.11
CA GLN A 26 -4.66 11.77 10.10
C GLN A 26 -4.47 11.13 8.72
N LEU A 27 -4.04 9.87 8.66
CA LEU A 27 -3.87 9.13 7.41
C LEU A 27 -5.21 8.88 6.70
N ALA A 28 -6.28 8.60 7.45
CA ALA A 28 -7.62 8.46 6.88
C ALA A 28 -8.17 9.81 6.39
N LEU A 29 -8.04 10.86 7.20
CA LEU A 29 -8.45 12.22 6.79
C LEU A 29 -7.76 12.67 5.50
N ALA A 30 -6.46 12.43 5.37
CA ALA A 30 -5.69 12.74 4.16
C ALA A 30 -6.14 11.92 2.94
N ARG A 31 -6.69 10.73 3.14
CA ARG A 31 -7.17 9.85 2.05
C ARG A 31 -8.58 10.19 1.58
N PHE A 32 -9.38 10.82 2.43
CA PHE A 32 -10.76 11.17 2.15
C PHE A 32 -10.97 12.68 1.93
N ASP A 33 -9.92 13.41 1.49
CA ASP A 33 -9.94 14.87 1.26
C ASP A 33 -10.50 15.68 2.45
N GLY A 34 -10.26 15.20 3.67
CA GLY A 34 -10.73 15.85 4.90
C GLY A 34 -12.21 15.63 5.23
N ASP A 35 -12.96 14.84 4.46
CA ASP A 35 -14.34 14.45 4.76
C ASP A 35 -14.40 13.03 5.38
N PRO A 36 -14.61 12.91 6.69
CA PRO A 36 -14.78 11.60 7.32
C PRO A 36 -16.00 10.83 6.79
N HIS A 37 -17.02 11.51 6.27
CA HIS A 37 -18.22 10.87 5.76
C HIS A 37 -18.01 10.20 4.40
N ALA A 38 -17.03 10.63 3.61
CA ALA A 38 -16.62 9.95 2.39
C ALA A 38 -16.16 8.51 2.68
N ALA A 39 -15.52 8.27 3.83
CA ALA A 39 -15.17 6.92 4.27
C ALA A 39 -16.40 6.01 4.36
N THR A 40 -17.51 6.50 4.92
CA THR A 40 -18.78 5.77 5.03
C THR A 40 -19.38 5.36 3.69
N THR A 41 -19.34 6.29 2.73
CA THR A 41 -19.86 6.07 1.37
C THR A 41 -19.00 5.04 0.64
N GLU A 42 -17.69 5.12 0.80
CA GLU A 42 -16.71 4.18 0.23
C GLU A 42 -16.84 2.78 0.85
N LEU A 43 -17.03 2.70 2.18
CA LEU A 43 -17.25 1.47 2.93
C LEU A 43 -18.50 0.74 2.46
N ARG A 44 -19.61 1.46 2.30
CA ARG A 44 -20.87 0.87 1.82
C ARG A 44 -20.70 0.27 0.42
N ARG A 45 -19.91 0.91 -0.44
CA ARG A 45 -19.59 0.42 -1.79
C ARG A 45 -18.67 -0.81 -1.77
N SER A 46 -17.76 -0.89 -0.79
CA SER A 46 -16.83 -2.01 -0.60
C SER A 46 -17.39 -3.21 0.17
N LEU A 47 -18.58 -3.14 0.76
CA LEU A 47 -19.19 -4.30 1.43
C LEU A 47 -19.88 -5.28 0.45
N ASP A 48 -20.17 -4.82 -0.77
CA ASP A 48 -20.81 -5.63 -1.82
C ASP A 48 -19.81 -6.41 -2.72
N SER A 49 -18.50 -6.16 -2.56
CA SER A 49 -17.42 -6.83 -3.29
C SER A 49 -16.27 -7.12 -2.32
N GLU A 50 -15.55 -8.25 -2.39
CA GLU A 50 -14.43 -8.61 -1.51
C GLU A 50 -13.54 -7.39 -1.11
N GLY A 51 -13.81 -6.82 0.06
CA GLY A 51 -13.67 -5.37 0.29
C GLY A 51 -12.29 -4.85 0.68
N ALA A 52 -12.06 -3.55 0.41
CA ALA A 52 -10.85 -2.77 0.70
C ALA A 52 -10.58 -2.50 2.21
N TYR A 53 -11.38 -3.08 3.11
CA TYR A 53 -11.35 -2.80 4.55
C TYR A 53 -11.39 -4.11 5.35
N CYS A 54 -10.62 -4.16 6.43
CA CYS A 54 -10.75 -5.16 7.49
C CYS A 54 -11.54 -4.54 8.64
N VAL A 55 -12.61 -5.22 9.07
CA VAL A 55 -13.45 -4.79 10.20
C VAL A 55 -13.03 -5.55 11.45
N HIS A 56 -12.63 -4.82 12.49
CA HIS A 56 -12.25 -5.40 13.77
C HIS A 56 -13.22 -4.93 14.87
N PRO A 57 -13.90 -5.85 15.59
CA PRO A 57 -14.70 -5.48 16.74
C PRO A 57 -13.80 -5.00 17.88
N LEU A 58 -14.11 -3.84 18.47
CA LEU A 58 -13.40 -3.34 19.63
C LEU A 58 -13.99 -3.96 20.90
N ALA A 59 -13.34 -4.99 21.44
CA ALA A 59 -13.74 -5.61 22.70
C ALA A 59 -13.35 -4.73 23.90
N GLY A 60 -14.26 -4.54 24.86
CA GLY A 60 -13.99 -3.86 26.14
C GLY A 60 -14.61 -2.46 26.30
N CYS A 61 -15.31 -1.93 25.30
CA CYS A 61 -16.12 -0.72 25.44
C CYS A 61 -17.60 -1.08 25.58
N ALA A 62 -18.34 -0.41 26.48
CA ALA A 62 -19.79 -0.58 26.68
C ALA A 62 -20.66 -0.15 25.47
N SER A 63 -20.04 0.16 24.33
CA SER A 63 -20.66 0.73 23.15
C SER A 63 -20.06 0.06 21.92
N SER A 64 -20.92 -0.53 21.10
CA SER A 64 -20.67 -1.37 19.93
C SER A 64 -19.94 -0.64 18.80
N HIS A 65 -18.64 -0.40 18.96
CA HIS A 65 -17.81 0.25 17.94
C HIS A 65 -16.97 -0.77 17.18
N PHE A 66 -16.76 -0.50 15.90
CA PHE A 66 -15.87 -1.25 15.04
C PHE A 66 -14.73 -0.37 14.56
N LEU A 67 -13.53 -0.93 14.55
CA LEU A 67 -12.36 -0.35 13.91
C LEU A 67 -12.33 -0.84 12.46
N LEU A 68 -12.35 0.10 11.54
CA LEU A 68 -12.15 -0.16 10.12
C LEU A 68 -10.72 0.19 9.78
N VAL A 69 -9.94 -0.84 9.49
CA VAL A 69 -8.59 -0.69 9.00
C VAL A 69 -8.66 -0.83 7.50
N LEU A 70 -8.26 0.22 6.76
CA LEU A 70 -8.06 0.09 5.33
C LEU A 70 -7.01 -1.00 5.09
N ARG A 71 -7.42 -2.10 4.46
CA ARG A 71 -6.48 -3.08 3.96
C ARG A 71 -5.72 -2.33 2.89
N GLN A 72 -4.42 -2.15 3.07
CA GLN A 72 -3.56 -1.39 2.18
C GLN A 72 -3.77 -1.88 0.74
N VAL A 73 -4.66 -1.22 0.01
CA VAL A 73 -4.57 -1.16 -1.43
C VAL A 73 -3.28 -0.39 -1.60
N VAL A 74 -2.21 -1.12 -1.88
CA VAL A 74 -0.98 -0.55 -2.40
C VAL A 74 -1.46 0.36 -3.51
N ASP A 75 -1.40 1.65 -3.23
CA ASP A 75 -2.01 2.67 -4.05
C ASP A 75 -1.21 2.65 -5.36
N GLU A 76 -1.72 1.90 -6.36
CA GLU A 76 -0.95 1.54 -7.55
C GLU A 76 -0.44 2.80 -8.25
N ASP A 77 -1.18 3.90 -8.12
CA ASP A 77 -0.81 5.23 -8.60
C ASP A 77 0.40 5.81 -7.85
N ARG A 78 0.44 5.72 -6.52
CA ARG A 78 1.62 6.15 -5.74
C ARG A 78 2.84 5.30 -6.03
N VAL A 79 2.68 3.98 -6.10
CA VAL A 79 3.80 3.07 -6.42
C VAL A 79 4.29 3.32 -7.84
N GLY A 80 3.40 3.50 -8.80
CA GLY A 80 3.72 3.87 -10.17
C GLY A 80 4.52 5.17 -10.23
N SER A 81 4.04 6.23 -9.57
CA SER A 81 4.70 7.53 -9.51
C SER A 81 6.12 7.45 -8.90
N ARG A 82 6.27 6.69 -7.80
CA ARG A 82 7.59 6.47 -7.16
C ARG A 82 8.56 5.71 -8.05
N VAL A 83 8.07 4.66 -8.72
CA VAL A 83 8.88 3.89 -9.67
C VAL A 83 9.29 4.77 -10.85
N ASP A 84 8.40 5.60 -11.39
CA ASP A 84 8.69 6.47 -12.52
C ASP A 84 9.68 7.59 -12.14
N ALA A 85 9.56 8.15 -10.94
CA ALA A 85 10.53 9.11 -10.39
C ALA A 85 11.92 8.48 -10.24
N ALA A 86 12.00 7.27 -9.66
CA ALA A 86 13.25 6.54 -9.52
C ALA A 86 13.84 6.14 -10.89
N ALA A 87 12.99 5.75 -11.84
CA ALA A 87 13.38 5.41 -13.19
C ALA A 87 14.05 6.57 -13.91
N LYS A 88 13.49 7.78 -13.80
CA LYS A 88 14.08 9.01 -14.34
C LYS A 88 15.39 9.36 -13.65
N ARG A 89 15.40 9.34 -12.30
CA ARG A 89 16.58 9.68 -11.49
C ARG A 89 17.79 8.81 -11.80
N LEU A 90 17.57 7.50 -11.94
CA LEU A 90 18.65 6.51 -12.12
C LEU A 90 18.82 6.05 -13.57
N ARG A 91 18.11 6.68 -14.52
CA ARG A 91 18.10 6.34 -15.95
C ARG A 91 17.94 4.83 -16.15
N LEU A 92 16.87 4.27 -15.59
CA LEU A 92 16.55 2.85 -15.71
C LEU A 92 16.13 2.53 -17.16
N THR A 93 16.49 1.34 -17.62
CA THR A 93 16.02 0.85 -18.93
C THR A 93 14.55 0.45 -18.82
N PRO A 94 13.79 0.42 -19.95
CA PRO A 94 12.40 -0.02 -19.93
C PRO A 94 12.21 -1.42 -19.30
N ALA A 95 13.15 -2.33 -19.54
CA ALA A 95 13.14 -3.67 -18.93
C ALA A 95 13.32 -3.61 -17.41
N GLN A 96 14.25 -2.77 -16.92
CA GLN A 96 14.47 -2.56 -15.48
C GLN A 96 13.24 -1.95 -14.79
N VAL A 97 12.57 -0.99 -15.43
CA VAL A 97 11.35 -0.38 -14.90
C VAL A 97 10.23 -1.42 -14.77
N ARG A 98 10.04 -2.27 -15.80
CA ARG A 98 9.05 -3.36 -15.74
C ARG A 98 9.30 -4.31 -14.58
N VAL A 99 10.55 -4.75 -14.39
CA VAL A 99 10.93 -5.60 -13.25
C VAL A 99 10.71 -4.86 -11.93
N LEU A 100 11.15 -3.60 -11.82
CA LEU A 100 11.04 -2.81 -10.60
C LEU A 100 9.59 -2.66 -10.12
N ARG A 101 8.63 -2.44 -11.03
CA ARG A 101 7.19 -2.35 -10.72
C ARG A 101 6.66 -3.60 -10.00
N PHE A 102 7.13 -4.79 -10.36
CA PHE A 102 6.74 -6.01 -9.66
C PHE A 102 7.56 -6.27 -8.40
N VAL A 103 8.80 -5.80 -8.34
CA VAL A 103 9.64 -5.97 -7.17
C VAL A 103 9.08 -5.22 -5.97
N VAL A 104 8.65 -3.97 -6.17
CA VAL A 104 8.07 -3.11 -5.12
C VAL A 104 6.71 -3.58 -4.62
N THR A 105 5.99 -4.41 -5.39
CA THR A 105 4.75 -5.08 -4.93
C THR A 105 5.04 -6.40 -4.20
N GLY A 106 6.31 -6.78 -4.04
CA GLY A 106 6.71 -7.99 -3.34
C GLY A 106 6.65 -9.28 -4.18
N ALA A 107 6.44 -9.20 -5.50
CA ALA A 107 6.30 -10.39 -6.33
C ALA A 107 7.62 -11.20 -6.43
N PRO A 108 7.63 -12.52 -6.18
CA PRO A 108 8.85 -13.32 -6.26
C PRO A 108 9.37 -13.44 -7.70
N ASN A 109 10.66 -13.70 -7.89
CA ASN A 109 11.30 -13.73 -9.22
C ASN A 109 10.59 -14.65 -10.20
N ARG A 110 10.15 -15.83 -9.75
CA ARG A 110 9.33 -16.77 -10.53
C ARG A 110 8.03 -16.15 -11.06
N THR A 111 7.33 -15.38 -10.24
CA THR A 111 6.10 -14.69 -10.67
C THR A 111 6.41 -13.56 -11.64
N ILE A 112 7.50 -12.82 -11.42
CA ILE A 112 7.94 -11.76 -12.34
C ILE A 112 8.29 -12.35 -13.70
N ALA A 113 9.06 -13.44 -13.71
CA ALA A 113 9.45 -14.18 -14.90
C ALA A 113 8.24 -14.62 -15.72
N ALA A 114 7.25 -15.24 -15.07
CA ALA A 114 6.00 -15.64 -15.70
C ALA A 114 5.18 -14.44 -16.24
N LYS A 115 5.11 -13.33 -15.50
CA LYS A 115 4.36 -12.13 -15.92
C LYS A 115 5.02 -11.37 -17.08
N LEU A 116 6.34 -11.41 -17.18
CA LEU A 116 7.11 -10.70 -18.19
C LEU A 116 7.53 -11.57 -19.38
N ASP A 117 7.16 -12.86 -19.37
CA ASP A 117 7.56 -13.86 -20.35
C ASP A 117 9.08 -13.93 -20.55
N ILE A 118 9.81 -13.99 -19.43
CA ILE A 118 11.28 -14.08 -19.39
C ILE A 118 11.73 -15.15 -18.40
N SER A 119 12.99 -15.57 -18.45
CA SER A 119 13.53 -16.53 -17.47
C SER A 119 13.74 -15.91 -16.08
N GLU A 120 13.66 -16.71 -15.02
CA GLU A 120 14.01 -16.27 -13.66
C GLU A 120 15.45 -15.72 -13.59
N ARG A 121 16.37 -16.35 -14.33
CA ARG A 121 17.75 -15.86 -14.46
C ARG A 121 17.82 -14.46 -15.09
N THR A 122 16.95 -14.15 -16.03
CA THR A 122 16.86 -12.80 -16.62
C THR A 122 16.37 -11.79 -15.58
N VAL A 123 15.40 -12.18 -14.74
CA VAL A 123 14.93 -11.34 -13.62
C VAL A 123 16.07 -11.09 -12.63
N GLU A 124 16.87 -12.10 -12.30
CA GLU A 124 18.02 -11.98 -11.41
C GLU A 124 19.07 -11.01 -11.96
N ILE A 125 19.39 -11.08 -13.26
CA ILE A 125 20.30 -10.14 -13.92
C ILE A 125 19.78 -8.70 -13.80
N HIS A 126 18.49 -8.48 -14.07
CA HIS A 126 17.87 -7.17 -13.88
C HIS A 126 17.87 -6.75 -12.40
N MET A 127 17.71 -7.69 -11.48
CA MET A 127 17.71 -7.42 -10.04
C MET A 127 19.09 -6.99 -9.56
N THR A 128 20.17 -7.65 -9.98
CA THR A 128 21.55 -7.25 -9.67
C THR A 128 21.86 -5.85 -10.20
N ALA A 129 21.44 -5.55 -11.44
CA ALA A 129 21.62 -4.23 -12.02
C ALA A 129 20.81 -3.15 -11.27
N LEU A 130 19.61 -3.48 -10.82
CA LEU A 130 18.78 -2.59 -10.00
C LEU A 130 19.42 -2.37 -8.62
N LEU A 131 19.82 -3.42 -7.90
CA LEU A 131 20.50 -3.30 -6.60
C LEU A 131 21.73 -2.40 -6.70
N SER A 132 22.57 -2.60 -7.72
CA SER A 132 23.74 -1.75 -7.96
C SER A 132 23.39 -0.30 -8.25
N LYS A 133 22.34 -0.02 -9.05
CA LYS A 133 21.92 1.35 -9.35
C LYS A 133 21.31 2.08 -8.15
N PHE A 134 20.66 1.35 -7.26
CA PHE A 134 20.05 1.90 -6.05
C PHE A 134 21.00 1.90 -4.85
N ASP A 135 22.22 1.36 -5.01
CA ASP A 135 23.17 1.14 -3.91
C ASP A 135 22.52 0.38 -2.74
N ALA A 136 21.79 -0.68 -3.08
CA ALA A 136 20.99 -1.47 -2.15
C ALA A 136 21.61 -2.85 -1.93
N ASP A 137 21.82 -3.22 -0.67
CA ASP A 137 22.42 -4.52 -0.30
C ASP A 137 21.51 -5.71 -0.56
N ASN A 138 20.19 -5.49 -0.52
CA ASN A 138 19.21 -6.53 -0.71
C ASN A 138 17.90 -5.99 -1.29
N ARG A 139 17.04 -6.92 -1.71
CA ARG A 139 15.74 -6.61 -2.29
C ARG A 139 14.86 -5.76 -1.37
N ALA A 140 14.85 -6.03 -0.07
CA ALA A 140 14.04 -5.26 0.88
C ALA A 140 14.53 -3.81 1.00
N ALA A 141 15.85 -3.60 1.06
CA ALA A 141 16.46 -2.27 1.05
C ALA A 141 16.11 -1.52 -0.24
N LEU A 142 16.15 -2.18 -1.40
CA LEU A 142 15.73 -1.59 -2.66
C LEU A 142 14.27 -1.15 -2.65
N VAL A 143 13.36 -1.99 -2.14
CA VAL A 143 11.94 -1.62 -2.03
C VAL A 143 11.77 -0.41 -1.10
N ALA A 144 12.46 -0.40 0.05
CA ALA A 144 12.43 0.71 0.98
C ALA A 144 12.92 2.02 0.34
N LEU A 145 14.02 1.99 -0.41
CA LEU A 145 14.58 3.17 -1.09
C LEU A 145 13.66 3.73 -2.19
N VAL A 146 12.90 2.88 -2.87
CA VAL A 146 11.95 3.32 -3.90
C VAL A 146 10.70 3.95 -3.27
N LEU A 147 10.23 3.37 -2.16
CA LEU A 147 8.99 3.80 -1.51
C LEU A 147 9.20 4.89 -0.44
N ALA A 148 10.45 5.22 -0.12
CA ALA A 148 10.80 6.31 0.80
C ALA A 148 10.20 7.66 0.32
N PRO A 149 9.74 8.50 1.26
CA PRO A 149 9.06 9.77 0.96
C PRO A 149 9.94 10.77 0.23
#